data_AF-A0A4S1XB91-F1
#
_entry.id   AF-A0A4S1XB91-F1
#
_cell.length_a   1.000
_cell.length_b   1.000
_cell.length_c   1.000
_cell.angle_alpha   90.00
_cell.angle_beta   90.00
_cell.angle_gamma   90.00
#
_symmetry.space_group_name_H-M   'P 1'
#
loop_
_entity.id
_entity.type
_entity.pdbx_description
1 polymer ?
#
loop_
_entity_poly.entity_id
_entity_poly.type
_entity_poly.pdbx_seq_one_letter_code
_entity_poly.pdbx_strand_id
1 'polypeptide(L)' 'MMRANICPKCQSAMAEGFVAAERGGVQNVSSWLAGVPRKTWFGVRSTGKRLEISTWRCQRCGFLESYARG' A
#
# COMPACT_ATOMS: atom_id res chain seq x y z
N MET A 1 -1.34 -18.28 13.06
CA MET A 1 -2.74 -18.03 12.67
C MET A 1 -2.86 -16.61 12.15
N MET A 2 -2.87 -16.42 10.82
CA MET A 2 -3.06 -15.09 10.21
C MET A 2 -4.55 -14.75 10.25
N ARG A 3 -4.92 -13.78 11.09
CA ARG A 3 -6.26 -13.15 11.09
C ARG A 3 -6.39 -12.07 9.99
N ALA A 4 -5.62 -12.16 8.91
CA ALA A 4 -5.47 -11.08 7.91
C ALA A 4 -6.74 -10.81 7.09
N ASN A 5 -7.78 -11.63 7.24
CA ASN A 5 -9.00 -11.56 6.43
C ASN A 5 -10.15 -10.88 7.19
N ILE A 6 -9.96 -10.46 8.44
CA ILE A 6 -11.00 -9.87 9.29
C ILE A 6 -10.62 -8.44 9.67
N CYS A 7 -11.50 -7.49 9.36
CA CYS A 7 -11.31 -6.07 9.62
C CYS A 7 -11.19 -5.78 11.13
N PRO A 8 -10.10 -5.14 11.59
CA PRO A 8 -9.93 -4.85 13.02
C PRO A 8 -10.88 -3.77 13.54
N LYS A 9 -11.59 -3.05 12.65
CA LYS A 9 -12.50 -1.96 13.02
C LYS A 9 -13.95 -2.40 13.17
N CYS A 10 -14.41 -3.36 12.38
CA CYS A 10 -15.82 -3.79 12.36
C CYS A 10 -16.02 -5.31 12.26
N GLN A 11 -14.93 -6.08 12.31
CA GLN A 11 -14.92 -7.56 12.28
C GLN A 11 -15.54 -8.21 11.04
N SER A 12 -15.75 -7.44 9.95
CA SER A 12 -16.21 -7.97 8.67
C SER A 12 -15.06 -8.49 7.81
N ALA A 13 -15.39 -9.26 6.77
CA ALA A 13 -14.44 -9.80 5.81
C ALA A 13 -13.71 -8.68 5.04
N MET A 14 -12.47 -8.97 4.67
CA MET A 14 -11.63 -8.12 3.84
C MET A 14 -11.32 -8.79 2.52
N ALA A 15 -11.20 -8.00 1.44
CA ALA A 15 -10.76 -8.46 0.14
C ALA A 15 -9.43 -7.81 -0.22
N GLU A 16 -8.56 -8.57 -0.87
CA GLU A 16 -7.28 -8.08 -1.38
C GLU A 16 -7.47 -7.16 -2.60
N GLY A 17 -6.56 -6.20 -2.74
CA GLY A 17 -6.47 -5.26 -3.84
C GLY A 17 -5.17 -4.45 -3.76
N PHE A 18 -5.07 -3.40 -4.57
CA PHE A 18 -3.90 -2.52 -4.58
C PHE A 18 -4.33 -1.06 -4.70
N VAL A 19 -3.49 -0.15 -4.18
CA VAL A 19 -3.64 1.30 -4.40
C VAL A 19 -2.88 1.65 -5.66
N ALA A 20 -3.58 2.16 -6.66
CA ALA A 20 -2.96 2.62 -7.90
C ALA A 20 -2.13 3.88 -7.67
N ALA A 21 -0.92 3.90 -8.21
CA ALA A 21 -0.09 5.08 -8.37
C ALA A 21 -0.14 5.49 -9.85
N GLU A 22 -0.61 6.70 -10.12
CA GLU A 22 -0.63 7.24 -11.48
C GLU A 22 0.74 7.81 -11.84
N ARG A 23 1.31 7.32 -12.94
CA ARG A 23 2.51 7.90 -13.53
C ARG A 23 2.35 7.93 -15.04
N GLY A 24 2.15 9.14 -15.58
CA GLY A 24 2.07 9.35 -17.03
C GLY A 24 0.96 8.55 -17.73
N GLY A 25 -0.22 8.46 -17.12
CA GLY A 25 -1.37 7.73 -17.68
C GLY A 25 -1.34 6.21 -17.52
N VAL A 26 -0.27 5.64 -16.94
CA VAL A 26 -0.20 4.21 -16.60
C VAL A 26 -0.50 4.02 -15.11
N GLN A 27 -1.44 3.12 -14.81
CA GLN A 27 -1.70 2.67 -13.45
C GLN A 27 -0.63 1.66 -13.01
N ASN A 28 0.08 1.97 -11.93
CA ASN A 28 1.07 1.08 -11.33
C ASN A 28 0.65 0.73 -9.89
N VAL A 29 1.18 -0.36 -9.34
CA VAL A 29 0.99 -0.67 -7.91
C VAL A 29 1.82 0.30 -7.07
N SER A 30 1.20 0.88 -6.03
CA SER A 30 1.91 1.72 -5.07
C SER A 30 3.00 0.94 -4.35
N SER A 31 4.12 1.60 -4.06
CA SER A 31 5.25 0.96 -3.40
C SER A 31 5.68 1.73 -2.16
N TRP A 32 6.08 0.99 -1.13
CA TRP A 32 6.75 1.52 0.04
C TRP A 32 8.24 1.65 -0.25
N LEU A 33 8.82 2.77 0.17
CA LEU A 33 10.23 3.09 -0.02
C LEU A 33 10.88 3.23 1.35
N ALA A 34 11.92 2.43 1.61
CA ALA A 34 12.64 2.52 2.85
C ALA A 34 13.42 3.85 2.97
N GLY A 35 13.37 4.46 4.15
CA GLY A 35 14.13 5.66 4.49
C GLY A 35 13.39 6.98 4.23
N VAL A 36 14.05 8.09 4.56
CA VAL A 36 13.48 9.43 4.44
C VAL A 36 13.57 9.91 2.98
N PRO A 37 12.48 10.43 2.40
CA PRO A 37 12.51 10.98 1.04
C PRO A 37 13.47 12.17 0.96
N ARG A 38 14.39 12.15 0.00
CA ARG A 38 15.25 13.30 -0.30
C ARG A 38 14.63 14.11 -1.43
N LYS A 39 14.18 15.32 -1.12
CA LYS A 39 13.69 16.27 -2.14
C LYS A 39 14.88 16.79 -2.95
N THR A 40 14.70 16.81 -4.26
CA THR A 40 15.62 17.38 -5.24
C THR A 40 14.83 18.30 -6.16
N TRP A 41 15.50 19.14 -6.94
CA TRP A 41 14.85 20.01 -7.93
C TRP A 41 13.96 19.24 -8.93
N PHE A 42 14.29 17.97 -9.20
CA PHE A 42 13.57 17.11 -10.16
C PHE A 42 12.60 16.12 -9.49
N GLY A 43 12.29 16.31 -8.20
CA GLY A 43 11.36 15.47 -7.45
C GLY A 43 12.00 14.73 -6.26
N VAL A 44 11.41 13.62 -5.87
CA VAL A 44 11.83 12.84 -4.69
C VAL A 44 12.75 11.70 -5.11
N ARG A 45 13.95 11.65 -4.52
CA ARG A 45 14.89 10.55 -4.68
C ARG A 45 14.85 9.65 -3.45
N SER A 46 14.71 8.35 -3.68
CA SER A 46 14.81 7.30 -2.67
C SER A 46 16.00 6.39 -2.98
N THR A 47 16.78 6.04 -1.97
CA THR A 47 17.94 5.13 -2.11
C THR A 47 17.71 3.78 -1.43
N GLY A 48 16.57 3.59 -0.77
CA GLY A 48 16.25 2.36 -0.04
C GLY A 48 15.51 1.32 -0.89
N LYS A 49 15.31 0.13 -0.30
CA LYS A 49 14.51 -0.96 -0.87
C LYS A 49 13.11 -0.45 -1.24
N ARG A 50 12.65 -0.84 -2.42
CA ARG A 50 11.28 -0.63 -2.89
C ARG A 50 10.50 -1.93 -2.72
N LEU A 51 9.36 -1.85 -2.05
CA LEU A 51 8.46 -2.99 -1.82
C LEU A 51 7.07 -2.63 -2.34
N GLU A 52 6.46 -3.51 -3.12
CA GLU A 52 5.06 -3.33 -3.52
C GLU A 52 4.13 -3.44 -2.31
N ILE A 53 3.11 -2.58 -2.27
CA ILE A 53 2.14 -2.57 -1.19
C ILE A 53 0.93 -3.40 -1.59
N SER A 54 0.76 -4.54 -0.93
CA SER A 54 -0.53 -5.27 -0.93
C SER A 54 -1.51 -4.56 0.00
N THR A 55 -2.77 -4.43 -0.41
CA THR A 55 -3.80 -3.75 0.40
C THR A 55 -5.03 -4.62 0.56
N TRP A 56 -5.59 -4.66 1.77
CA TRP A 56 -6.82 -5.36 2.10
C TRP A 56 -7.89 -4.32 2.42
N ARG A 57 -9.01 -4.37 1.70
CA ARG A 57 -10.16 -3.48 1.91
C ARG A 57 -11.29 -4.22 2.61
N CYS A 58 -11.72 -3.69 3.75
CA CYS A 58 -12.94 -4.16 4.39
C CYS A 58 -14.15 -3.93 3.48
N GLN A 59 -14.93 -4.99 3.25
CA GLN A 59 -16.11 -4.94 2.40
C GLN A 59 -17.29 -4.18 3.03
N ARG A 60 -17.25 -3.96 4.36
CA ARG A 60 -18.32 -3.25 5.10
C ARG A 60 -17.99 -1.78 5.36
N CYS A 61 -16.91 -1.48 6.07
CA CYS A 61 -16.60 -0.11 6.50
C CYS A 61 -15.55 0.59 5.64
N GLY A 62 -14.97 -0.10 4.65
CA GLY A 62 -13.97 0.49 3.75
C GLY A 62 -12.58 0.70 4.35
N PHE A 63 -12.32 0.30 5.60
CA PHE A 63 -10.98 0.34 6.20
C PHE A 63 -9.96 -0.39 5.31
N LEU A 64 -8.81 0.23 5.11
CA LEU A 64 -7.69 -0.30 4.34
C LEU A 64 -6.57 -0.72 5.28
N GLU A 65 -6.05 -1.93 5.09
CA GLU A 65 -4.84 -2.41 5.73
C GLU A 65 -3.79 -2.70 4.68
N SER A 66 -2.60 -2.12 4.82
CA SER A 66 -1.56 -2.14 3.79
C SER A 66 -0.29 -2.81 4.30
N TYR A 67 0.29 -3.69 3.49
CA TYR A 67 1.51 -4.42 3.82
C TYR A 67 2.54 -4.32 2.70
N ALA A 68 3.74 -3.87 3.05
CA ALA A 68 4.95 -3.94 2.24
C ALA A 68 5.80 -5.11 2.74
N ARG A 69 5.46 -6.34 2.32
CA ARG A 69 6.19 -7.56 2.74
C ARG A 69 7.48 -7.67 1.94
N GLY A 70 8.59 -8.01 2.59
CA GLY A 70 9.89 -8.12 1.95
C GLY A 70 10.97 -8.68 2.84
#